data_AF-A0A7J9QCP9-F1
#
_entry.id   AF-A0A7J9QCP9-F1
#
_cell.length_a   1.000
_cell.length_b   1.000
_cell.length_c   1.000
_cell.angle_alpha   90.00
_cell.angle_beta   90.00
_cell.angle_gamma   90.00
#
_symmetry.space_group_name_H-M   'P 1'
#
loop_
_entity.id
_entity.type
_entity.pdbx_description
1 polymer ?
#
loop_
_entity_poly.entity_id
_entity_poly.type
_entity_poly.pdbx_seq_one_letter_code
_entity_poly.pdbx_strand_id
1 'polypeptide(L)'
;ISILGTSGIVIPFSTASYAASIRQNLDVAIAAGNETVVLTTGGRSEEYAKKIVDLPVHCFVQMGDFSGYTIQQCGRKNIKKAYVVGFIGKLAKMAAGVKQTHVKGSKVDMNFLSELAKKANANEEVIQSIKKANTARHVSEIIKENNITGFFELICSETYRHMRKHSEEKVPIDVILFDFEGQILARKS
;
A
#
# COMPACT_ATOMS: atom_id res chain seq x y z
N ILE A 1 -5.27 25.22 -1.03
CA ILE A 1 -4.59 25.80 0.15
C ILE A 1 -4.34 24.65 1.10
N SER A 2 -3.08 24.34 1.43
CA SER A 2 -2.72 23.35 2.45
C SER A 2 -2.22 24.12 3.66
N ILE A 3 -2.79 23.86 4.84
CA ILE A 3 -2.44 24.57 6.07
C ILE A 3 -1.52 23.66 6.88
N LEU A 4 -0.37 24.19 7.30
CA LEU A 4 0.57 23.51 8.18
C LEU A 4 0.02 23.56 9.61
N GLY A 5 -0.26 22.40 10.20
CA GLY A 5 -0.55 22.31 11.64
C GLY A 5 0.74 22.38 12.47
N THR A 6 0.61 22.63 13.77
CA THR A 6 1.72 22.63 14.75
C THR A 6 2.43 21.27 14.89
N SER A 7 1.85 20.20 14.35
CA SER A 7 2.45 18.87 14.24
C SER A 7 3.41 18.71 13.06
N GLY A 8 3.55 19.72 12.18
CA GLY A 8 4.31 19.61 10.93
C GLY A 8 3.62 18.78 9.84
N ILE A 9 2.39 18.30 10.09
CA ILE A 9 1.63 17.47 9.15
C ILE A 9 0.80 18.37 8.23
N VAL A 10 1.01 18.24 6.91
CA VAL A 10 0.22 18.93 5.89
C VAL A 10 -1.08 18.15 5.61
N ILE A 11 -2.23 18.75 5.90
CA ILE A 11 -3.55 18.20 5.56
C ILE A 11 -4.02 18.81 4.23
N PRO A 12 -4.16 18.03 3.15
CA PRO A 12 -4.46 18.55 1.83
C PRO A 12 -5.97 18.63 1.53
N PHE A 13 -6.42 19.77 0.99
CA PHE A 13 -7.82 20.01 0.61
C PHE A 13 -8.13 19.71 -0.87
N SER A 14 -7.16 19.26 -1.66
CA SER A 14 -7.35 18.85 -3.07
C SER A 14 -6.36 17.75 -3.48
N THR A 15 -6.64 17.03 -4.56
CA THR A 15 -5.74 16.03 -5.18
C THR A 15 -4.33 16.60 -5.41
N ALA A 16 -4.24 17.83 -5.93
CA ALA A 16 -2.97 18.51 -6.16
C ALA A 16 -2.24 18.84 -4.84
N SER A 17 -3.00 19.25 -3.81
CA SER A 17 -2.43 19.53 -2.48
C SER A 17 -1.91 18.24 -1.83
N TYR A 18 -2.56 17.09 -2.05
CA TYR A 18 -2.12 15.79 -1.51
C TYR A 18 -0.85 15.32 -2.22
N ALA A 19 -0.78 15.47 -3.54
CA ALA A 19 0.44 15.18 -4.29
C ALA A 19 1.60 16.10 -3.85
N ALA A 20 1.33 17.37 -3.55
CA ALA A 20 2.32 18.30 -3.03
C ALA A 20 2.80 17.90 -1.62
N SER A 21 1.90 17.51 -0.72
CA SER A 21 2.27 17.08 0.63
C SER A 21 3.14 15.82 0.63
N ILE A 22 2.85 14.85 -0.25
CA ILE A 22 3.72 13.68 -0.44
C ILE A 22 5.14 14.10 -0.84
N ARG A 23 5.28 14.98 -1.84
CA ARG A 23 6.61 15.46 -2.27
C ARG A 23 7.35 16.16 -1.14
N GLN A 24 6.66 17.03 -0.41
CA GLN A 24 7.24 17.77 0.71
C GLN A 24 7.70 16.83 1.83
N ASN A 25 6.91 15.81 2.20
CA ASN A 25 7.31 14.83 3.20
C ASN A 25 8.56 14.05 2.77
N LEU A 26 8.64 13.64 1.50
CA LEU A 26 9.85 13.01 0.96
C LEU A 26 11.06 13.96 1.02
N ASP A 27 10.87 15.24 0.70
CA ASP A 27 11.93 16.25 0.79
C ASP A 27 12.43 16.46 2.23
N VAL A 28 11.53 16.42 3.22
CA VAL A 28 11.91 16.48 4.64
C VAL A 28 12.76 15.28 5.04
N ALA A 29 12.36 14.06 4.63
CA ALA A 29 13.14 12.86 4.93
C ALA A 29 14.57 12.93 4.37
N ILE A 30 14.69 13.38 3.12
CA ILE A 30 15.99 13.55 2.45
C ILE A 30 16.81 14.65 3.11
N ALA A 31 16.21 15.81 3.40
CA ALA A 31 16.89 16.92 4.06
C ALA A 31 17.39 16.56 5.46
N ALA A 32 16.68 15.65 6.15
CA ALA A 32 17.10 15.07 7.42
C ALA A 32 18.14 13.94 7.28
N GLY A 33 18.69 13.71 6.09
CA GLY A 33 19.72 12.70 5.83
C GLY A 33 19.23 11.26 5.73
N ASN A 34 17.92 11.04 5.54
CA ASN A 34 17.36 9.69 5.48
C ASN A 34 17.12 9.27 4.03
N GLU A 35 17.67 8.11 3.68
CA GLU A 35 17.54 7.52 2.34
C GLU A 35 16.46 6.43 2.27
N THR A 36 15.85 6.10 3.41
CA THR A 36 14.77 5.11 3.53
C THR A 36 13.48 5.78 4.02
N VAL A 37 12.36 5.40 3.41
CA VAL A 37 11.02 5.91 3.77
C VAL A 37 10.03 4.78 3.99
N VAL A 38 8.96 5.06 4.73
CA VAL A 38 7.82 4.17 4.94
C VAL A 38 6.59 4.81 4.31
N LEU A 39 6.13 4.25 3.22
CA LEU A 39 4.94 4.67 2.47
C LEU A 39 3.72 3.95 3.02
N THR A 40 2.85 4.69 3.71
CA THR A 40 1.70 4.10 4.42
C THR A 40 0.40 4.49 3.71
N THR A 41 -0.58 3.59 3.73
CA THR A 41 -1.90 3.85 3.13
C THR A 41 -2.78 4.81 3.93
N GLY A 42 -2.35 5.20 5.13
CA GLY A 42 -3.05 6.10 6.06
C GLY A 42 -2.59 5.89 7.51
N GLY A 43 -3.22 6.63 8.44
CA GLY A 43 -2.83 6.67 9.86
C GLY A 43 -2.68 5.30 10.53
N ARG A 44 -3.69 4.44 10.42
CA ARG A 44 -3.64 3.10 11.06
C ARG A 44 -2.48 2.24 10.55
N SER A 45 -2.21 2.26 9.23
CA SER A 45 -1.08 1.52 8.67
C SER A 45 0.26 2.11 9.10
N GLU A 46 0.32 3.42 9.35
CA GLU A 46 1.50 4.08 9.88
C GLU A 46 1.77 3.71 11.34
N GLU A 47 0.72 3.71 12.18
CA GLU A 47 0.83 3.29 13.58
C GLU A 47 1.36 1.85 13.71
N TYR A 48 0.91 0.94 12.84
CA TYR A 48 1.43 -0.43 12.81
C TYR A 48 2.84 -0.50 12.22
N ALA A 49 3.13 0.27 11.18
CA ALA A 49 4.48 0.33 10.60
C ALA A 49 5.53 0.80 11.61
N LYS A 50 5.21 1.81 12.43
CA LYS A 50 6.09 2.35 13.48
C LYS A 50 6.50 1.32 14.54
N LYS A 51 5.73 0.24 14.70
CA LYS A 51 6.06 -0.85 15.65
C LYS A 51 7.08 -1.85 15.09
N ILE A 52 7.28 -1.87 13.77
CA ILE A 52 8.08 -2.90 13.10
C ILE A 52 9.20 -2.33 12.22
N VAL A 53 9.20 -1.02 11.96
CA VAL A 53 10.26 -0.32 11.24
C VAL A 53 10.80 0.79 12.13
N ASP A 54 12.06 0.65 12.53
CA ASP A 54 12.76 1.64 13.34
C ASP A 54 13.33 2.76 12.47
N LEU A 55 12.53 3.81 12.27
CA LEU A 55 12.91 5.03 11.55
C LEU A 55 12.32 6.26 12.26
N PRO A 56 12.90 7.44 12.07
CA PRO A 56 12.32 8.70 12.54
C PRO A 56 10.93 8.96 11.95
N VAL A 57 10.07 9.68 12.68
CA VAL A 57 8.68 9.95 12.26
C VAL A 57 8.60 10.63 10.89
N HIS A 58 9.55 11.50 10.54
CA HIS A 58 9.58 12.18 9.24
C HIS A 58 9.87 11.25 8.05
N CYS A 59 10.30 10.01 8.28
CA CYS A 59 10.43 9.00 7.23
C CYS A 59 9.09 8.34 6.87
N PHE A 60 8.03 8.54 7.67
CA PHE A 60 6.71 7.96 7.43
C PHE A 60 5.87 8.92 6.59
N VAL A 61 5.53 8.49 5.38
CA VAL A 61 4.80 9.28 4.39
C VAL A 61 3.48 8.61 4.08
N GLN A 62 2.39 9.26 4.46
CA GLN A 62 1.04 8.81 4.10
C GLN A 62 0.79 9.08 2.62
N MET A 63 0.86 8.03 1.80
CA MET A 63 0.60 8.12 0.36
C MET A 63 -0.88 8.08 0.03
N GLY A 64 -1.71 7.58 0.95
CA GLY A 64 -3.15 7.44 0.76
C GLY A 64 -3.45 6.68 -0.53
N ASP A 65 -4.02 7.38 -1.51
CA ASP A 65 -4.36 6.81 -2.80
C ASP A 65 -3.32 7.00 -3.93
N PHE A 66 -2.21 7.67 -3.66
CA PHE A 66 -1.25 8.10 -4.66
C PHE A 66 -0.05 7.16 -4.74
N SER A 67 -0.26 5.85 -4.65
CA SER A 67 0.82 4.86 -4.57
C SER A 67 1.78 4.91 -5.76
N GLY A 68 1.26 4.89 -6.99
CA GLY A 68 2.08 4.98 -8.20
C GLY A 68 2.82 6.32 -8.32
N TYR A 69 2.15 7.42 -7.97
CA TYR A 69 2.78 8.74 -7.93
C TYR A 69 3.90 8.80 -6.89
N THR A 70 3.65 8.29 -5.68
CA THR A 70 4.60 8.35 -4.56
C THR A 70 5.87 7.57 -4.86
N ILE A 71 5.75 6.34 -5.37
CA ILE A 71 6.94 5.54 -5.69
C ILE A 71 7.71 6.11 -6.89
N GLN A 72 7.02 6.74 -7.84
CA GLN A 72 7.69 7.50 -8.90
C GLN A 72 8.46 8.70 -8.33
N GLN A 73 7.91 9.42 -7.35
CA GLN A 73 8.63 10.51 -6.69
C GLN A 73 9.85 10.00 -5.90
N CYS A 74 9.73 8.85 -5.24
CA CYS A 74 10.86 8.19 -4.57
C CYS A 74 12.00 7.92 -5.57
N GLY A 75 11.69 7.38 -6.75
CA GLY A 75 12.66 7.12 -7.81
C GLY A 75 13.30 8.41 -8.36
N ARG A 76 12.52 9.47 -8.56
CA ARG A 76 13.03 10.78 -9.01
C ARG A 76 13.94 11.45 -7.98
N LYS A 77 13.71 11.18 -6.69
CA LYS A 77 14.46 11.76 -5.57
C LYS A 77 15.57 10.84 -5.05
N ASN A 78 15.88 9.74 -5.74
CA ASN A 78 16.93 8.78 -5.40
C ASN A 78 16.82 8.15 -4.00
N ILE A 79 15.60 7.95 -3.51
CA ILE A 79 15.34 7.16 -2.30
C ILE A 79 15.89 5.74 -2.50
N LYS A 80 16.68 5.25 -1.53
CA LYS A 80 17.40 3.98 -1.62
C LYS A 80 16.58 2.77 -1.20
N LYS A 81 15.56 2.99 -0.37
CA LYS A 81 14.62 1.93 0.03
C LYS A 81 13.26 2.52 0.43
N ALA A 82 12.17 1.84 0.07
CA ALA A 82 10.85 2.19 0.54
C ALA A 82 10.10 0.98 1.12
N TYR A 83 9.55 1.11 2.32
CA TYR A 83 8.54 0.18 2.82
C TYR A 83 7.17 0.60 2.29
N VAL A 84 6.41 -0.30 1.67
CA VAL A 84 5.03 -0.06 1.22
C VAL A 84 4.10 -0.83 2.14
N VAL A 85 3.39 -0.10 3.00
CA VAL A 85 2.67 -0.68 4.14
C VAL A 85 1.19 -0.34 4.09
N GLY A 86 0.33 -1.35 4.22
CA GLY A 86 -1.10 -1.11 4.24
C GLY A 86 -1.97 -2.34 4.47
N PHE A 87 -3.25 -2.16 4.18
CA PHE A 87 -4.29 -3.18 4.32
C PHE A 87 -4.76 -3.68 2.95
N ILE A 88 -5.44 -4.83 2.96
CA ILE A 88 -5.84 -5.56 1.76
C ILE A 88 -6.57 -4.69 0.73
N GLY A 89 -7.43 -3.77 1.16
CA GLY A 89 -8.20 -2.92 0.23
C GLY A 89 -7.34 -2.04 -0.67
N LYS A 90 -6.25 -1.45 -0.15
CA LYS A 90 -5.36 -0.60 -0.95
C LYS A 90 -4.32 -1.44 -1.67
N LEU A 91 -3.74 -2.44 -1.00
CA LEU A 91 -2.75 -3.34 -1.62
C LEU A 91 -3.36 -4.15 -2.77
N ALA A 92 -4.61 -4.62 -2.68
CA ALA A 92 -5.30 -5.29 -3.79
C ALA A 92 -5.39 -4.41 -5.05
N LYS A 93 -5.62 -3.10 -4.88
CA LYS A 93 -5.64 -2.16 -6.02
C LYS A 93 -4.25 -1.94 -6.62
N MET A 94 -3.22 -1.88 -5.78
CA MET A 94 -1.84 -1.78 -6.23
C MET A 94 -1.40 -3.06 -6.95
N ALA A 95 -1.79 -4.22 -6.42
CA ALA A 95 -1.59 -5.55 -7.02
C ALA A 95 -2.29 -5.70 -8.37
N ALA A 96 -3.45 -5.06 -8.57
CA ALA A 96 -4.11 -4.99 -9.88
C ALA A 96 -3.44 -3.98 -10.85
N GLY A 97 -2.39 -3.28 -10.43
CA GLY A 97 -1.64 -2.32 -11.26
C GLY A 97 -2.28 -0.94 -11.40
N VAL A 98 -3.23 -0.58 -10.54
CA VAL A 98 -3.89 0.72 -10.57
C VAL A 98 -2.95 1.83 -10.07
N LYS A 99 -2.61 2.80 -10.93
CA LYS A 99 -1.67 3.90 -10.63
C LYS A 99 -2.16 4.91 -9.59
N GLN A 100 -3.47 5.14 -9.52
CA GLN A 100 -4.11 6.11 -8.62
C GLN A 100 -5.37 5.48 -8.02
N THR A 101 -5.44 5.43 -6.70
CA THR A 101 -6.39 4.57 -5.98
C THR A 101 -7.64 5.31 -5.46
N HIS A 102 -7.81 6.62 -5.77
CA HIS A 102 -8.85 7.50 -5.20
C HIS A 102 -10.21 7.52 -5.97
N VAL A 103 -11.20 6.83 -5.37
CA VAL A 103 -12.58 7.24 -4.94
C VAL A 103 -13.72 7.65 -5.90
N LYS A 104 -13.72 7.41 -7.21
CA LYS A 104 -15.02 7.30 -7.95
C LYS A 104 -15.16 6.17 -8.97
N GLY A 105 -14.08 5.45 -9.32
CA GLY A 105 -14.13 4.48 -10.42
C GLY A 105 -13.54 3.09 -10.19
N SER A 106 -12.56 2.91 -9.30
CA SER A 106 -11.91 1.60 -9.11
C SER A 106 -12.42 0.91 -7.84
N LYS A 107 -13.53 0.19 -7.98
CA LYS A 107 -13.89 -0.87 -7.03
C LYS A 107 -12.72 -1.86 -6.95
N VAL A 108 -12.59 -2.53 -5.82
CA VAL A 108 -11.69 -3.69 -5.73
C VAL A 108 -12.15 -4.70 -6.78
N ASP A 109 -11.23 -5.15 -7.61
CA ASP A 109 -11.54 -6.13 -8.65
C ASP A 109 -11.66 -7.52 -8.02
N MET A 110 -12.90 -7.96 -7.80
CA MET A 110 -13.18 -9.27 -7.21
C MET A 110 -12.81 -10.41 -8.16
N ASN A 111 -12.83 -10.19 -9.48
CA ASN A 111 -12.37 -11.20 -10.42
C ASN A 111 -10.86 -11.39 -10.27
N PHE A 112 -10.10 -10.30 -10.22
CA PHE A 112 -8.66 -10.34 -9.94
C PHE A 112 -8.35 -11.07 -8.62
N LEU A 113 -9.05 -10.75 -7.54
CA LEU A 113 -8.84 -11.44 -6.26
C LEU A 113 -9.25 -12.92 -6.33
N SER A 114 -10.32 -13.26 -7.06
CA SER A 114 -10.71 -14.66 -7.24
C SER A 114 -9.66 -15.46 -8.03
N GLU A 115 -8.99 -14.84 -9.00
CA GLU A 115 -7.88 -15.46 -9.74
C GLU A 115 -6.64 -15.64 -8.86
N LEU A 116 -6.35 -14.69 -7.95
CA LEU A 116 -5.30 -14.89 -6.95
C LEU A 116 -5.64 -16.03 -5.98
N ALA A 117 -6.90 -16.13 -5.54
CA ALA A 117 -7.35 -17.24 -4.69
C ALA A 117 -7.23 -18.58 -5.40
N LYS A 118 -7.59 -18.64 -6.69
CA LYS A 118 -7.40 -19.81 -7.54
C LYS A 118 -5.92 -20.21 -7.64
N LYS A 119 -5.02 -19.24 -7.85
CA LYS A 119 -3.56 -19.48 -7.84
C LYS A 119 -3.05 -19.96 -6.47
N ALA A 120 -3.75 -19.61 -5.40
CA ALA A 120 -3.49 -20.11 -4.04
C ALA A 120 -4.23 -21.43 -3.73
N ASN A 121 -4.68 -22.17 -4.76
CA ASN A 121 -5.38 -23.45 -4.64
C ASN A 121 -6.73 -23.41 -3.91
N ALA A 122 -7.42 -22.26 -3.91
CA ALA A 122 -8.80 -22.20 -3.45
C ALA A 122 -9.72 -23.07 -4.33
N ASN A 123 -10.69 -23.74 -3.71
CA ASN A 123 -11.70 -24.52 -4.44
C ASN A 123 -12.72 -23.60 -5.14
N GLU A 124 -13.56 -24.18 -6.00
CA GLU A 124 -14.52 -23.40 -6.79
C GLU A 124 -15.57 -22.67 -5.92
N GLU A 125 -15.99 -23.26 -4.80
CA GLU A 125 -16.95 -22.63 -3.88
C GLU A 125 -16.40 -21.33 -3.27
N VAL A 126 -15.13 -21.36 -2.86
CA VAL A 126 -14.41 -20.18 -2.34
C VAL A 126 -14.24 -19.13 -3.43
N ILE A 127 -13.83 -19.54 -4.64
CA ILE A 127 -13.67 -18.64 -5.79
C ILE A 127 -14.99 -17.91 -6.10
N GLN A 128 -16.12 -18.64 -6.12
CA GLN A 128 -17.43 -18.05 -6.38
C GLN A 128 -17.90 -17.13 -5.24
N SER A 129 -17.56 -17.46 -4.01
CA SER A 129 -17.84 -16.61 -2.84
C SER A 129 -17.06 -15.29 -2.92
N ILE A 130 -15.79 -15.32 -3.32
CA ILE A 130 -14.96 -14.13 -3.53
C ILE A 130 -15.53 -13.24 -4.64
N LYS A 131 -15.98 -13.80 -5.76
CA LYS A 131 -16.60 -13.03 -6.86
C LYS A 131 -17.86 -12.27 -6.42
N LYS A 132 -18.59 -12.79 -5.43
CA LYS A 132 -19.80 -12.17 -4.85
C LYS A 132 -19.50 -11.23 -3.67
N ALA A 133 -18.23 -11.11 -3.24
CA ALA A 133 -17.87 -10.28 -2.11
C ALA A 133 -18.02 -8.78 -2.42
N ASN A 134 -18.41 -8.00 -1.41
CA ASN A 134 -18.61 -6.55 -1.54
C ASN A 134 -17.32 -5.73 -1.31
N THR A 135 -16.38 -6.27 -0.52
CA THR A 135 -15.16 -5.54 -0.12
C THR A 135 -13.96 -6.47 -0.09
N ALA A 136 -12.75 -5.90 -0.22
CA ALA A 136 -11.51 -6.66 -0.01
C ALA A 136 -11.41 -7.22 1.41
N ARG A 137 -12.00 -6.56 2.41
CA ARG A 137 -12.08 -7.07 3.77
C ARG A 137 -12.87 -8.37 3.83
N HIS A 138 -14.04 -8.41 3.19
CA HIS A 138 -14.85 -9.62 3.09
C HIS A 138 -14.08 -10.75 2.38
N VAL A 139 -13.31 -10.44 1.34
CA VAL A 139 -12.41 -11.43 0.71
C VAL A 139 -11.36 -11.95 1.70
N SER A 140 -10.76 -11.08 2.52
CA SER A 140 -9.81 -11.52 3.55
C SER A 140 -10.47 -12.44 4.58
N GLU A 141 -11.73 -12.20 4.94
CA GLU A 141 -12.49 -13.03 5.88
C GLU A 141 -12.74 -14.42 5.26
N ILE A 142 -13.25 -14.49 4.02
CA ILE A 142 -13.43 -15.74 3.27
C ILE A 142 -12.13 -16.55 3.18
N ILE A 143 -11.00 -15.90 2.85
CA ILE A 143 -9.69 -16.54 2.73
C ILE A 143 -9.23 -17.14 4.07
N LYS A 144 -9.41 -16.40 5.17
CA LYS A 144 -9.05 -16.86 6.52
C LYS A 144 -9.95 -18.02 6.98
N GLU A 145 -11.26 -17.90 6.79
CA GLU A 145 -12.24 -18.94 7.18
C GLU A 145 -12.01 -20.27 6.45
N ASN A 146 -11.58 -20.21 5.19
CA ASN A 146 -11.31 -21.39 4.37
C ASN A 146 -9.84 -21.84 4.42
N ASN A 147 -9.00 -21.24 5.27
CA ASN A 147 -7.58 -21.58 5.44
C ASN A 147 -6.77 -21.58 4.13
N ILE A 148 -7.04 -20.63 3.23
CA ILE A 148 -6.34 -20.54 1.95
C ILE A 148 -4.95 -19.88 2.14
N THR A 149 -3.92 -20.71 2.18
CA THR A 149 -2.52 -20.28 2.34
C THR A 149 -1.93 -19.71 1.04
N GLY A 150 -1.04 -18.72 1.12
CA GLY A 150 -0.35 -18.16 -0.07
C GLY A 150 -1.08 -17.00 -0.75
N PHE A 151 -2.35 -16.77 -0.44
CA PHE A 151 -3.15 -15.70 -1.05
C PHE A 151 -2.60 -14.30 -0.75
N PHE A 152 -2.24 -14.04 0.51
CA PHE A 152 -1.73 -12.73 0.93
C PHE A 152 -0.34 -12.46 0.35
N GLU A 153 0.49 -13.48 0.22
CA GLU A 153 1.80 -13.45 -0.42
C GLU A 153 1.69 -13.10 -1.90
N LEU A 154 0.68 -13.63 -2.61
CA LEU A 154 0.40 -13.26 -3.99
C LEU A 154 0.02 -11.78 -4.12
N ILE A 155 -0.80 -11.25 -3.21
CA ILE A 155 -1.12 -9.81 -3.17
C ILE A 155 0.14 -8.97 -2.98
N CYS A 156 0.99 -9.33 -2.02
CA CYS A 156 2.26 -8.63 -1.78
C CYS A 156 3.19 -8.72 -3.00
N SER A 157 3.25 -9.88 -3.66
CA SER A 157 4.08 -10.11 -4.85
C SER A 157 3.64 -9.29 -6.06
N GLU A 158 2.34 -9.23 -6.33
CA GLU A 158 1.81 -8.41 -7.42
C GLU A 158 1.95 -6.91 -7.12
N THR A 159 1.71 -6.51 -5.87
CA THR A 159 1.94 -5.13 -5.41
C THR A 159 3.41 -4.75 -5.61
N TYR A 160 4.33 -5.63 -5.22
CA TYR A 160 5.77 -5.44 -5.37
C TYR A 160 6.12 -5.20 -6.83
N ARG A 161 5.69 -6.11 -7.71
CA ARG A 161 5.95 -6.05 -9.16
C ARG A 161 5.46 -4.74 -9.77
N HIS A 162 4.23 -4.32 -9.44
CA HIS A 162 3.66 -3.10 -10.00
C HIS A 162 4.32 -1.83 -9.45
N MET A 163 4.59 -1.77 -8.14
CA MET A 163 5.25 -0.60 -7.53
C MET A 163 6.69 -0.43 -8.02
N ARG A 164 7.44 -1.53 -8.15
CA ARG A 164 8.77 -1.55 -8.77
C ARG A 164 8.74 -1.01 -10.18
N LYS A 165 7.81 -1.49 -11.01
CA LYS A 165 7.61 -0.99 -12.38
C LYS A 165 7.28 0.51 -12.43
N HIS A 166 6.45 1.01 -11.51
CA HIS A 166 6.12 2.44 -11.44
C HIS A 166 7.32 3.33 -11.09
N SER A 167 8.33 2.77 -10.45
CA SER A 167 9.60 3.44 -10.16
C SER A 167 10.69 3.22 -11.22
N GLU A 168 10.36 2.55 -12.34
CA GLU A 168 11.34 2.09 -13.34
C GLU A 168 12.44 1.23 -12.70
N GLU A 169 12.07 0.39 -11.73
CA GLU A 169 12.99 -0.47 -10.97
C GLU A 169 14.04 0.28 -10.13
N LYS A 170 13.95 1.61 -10.00
CA LYS A 170 14.95 2.45 -9.31
C LYS A 170 14.90 2.35 -7.79
N VAL A 171 13.75 1.97 -7.23
CA VAL A 171 13.54 1.96 -5.77
C VAL A 171 13.36 0.53 -5.30
N PRO A 172 14.32 -0.03 -4.55
CA PRO A 172 14.11 -1.25 -3.76
C PRO A 172 12.94 -1.06 -2.79
N ILE A 173 12.02 -2.03 -2.73
CA ILE A 173 10.83 -1.93 -1.87
C ILE A 173 10.61 -3.16 -1.01
N ASP A 174 10.03 -2.96 0.17
CA ASP A 174 9.47 -4.02 1.01
C ASP A 174 7.96 -3.80 1.13
N VAL A 175 7.14 -4.71 0.61
CA VAL A 175 5.67 -4.65 0.74
C VAL A 175 5.24 -5.41 1.99
N ILE A 176 4.45 -4.79 2.86
CA ILE A 176 3.94 -5.37 4.10
C ILE A 176 2.42 -5.22 4.14
N LEU A 177 1.72 -6.35 4.26
CA LEU A 177 0.28 -6.41 4.40
C LEU A 177 -0.09 -6.72 5.86
N PHE A 178 -0.85 -5.82 6.48
CA PHE A 178 -1.44 -6.03 7.79
C PHE A 178 -2.89 -6.49 7.72
N ASP A 179 -3.34 -7.21 8.73
CA ASP A 179 -4.76 -7.28 9.08
C ASP A 179 -5.19 -6.11 9.97
N PHE A 180 -6.47 -6.07 10.32
CA PHE A 180 -7.01 -4.96 11.10
C PHE A 180 -6.57 -5.03 12.57
N GLU A 181 -6.07 -6.16 13.05
CA GLU A 181 -5.58 -6.33 14.42
C GLU A 181 -4.10 -5.92 14.53
N GLY A 182 -3.44 -5.64 13.40
CA GLY A 182 -2.05 -5.21 13.32
C GLY A 182 -1.06 -6.37 13.19
N GLN A 183 -1.54 -7.57 12.87
CA GLN A 183 -0.70 -8.72 12.55
C GLN A 183 -0.26 -8.66 11.09
N ILE A 184 0.99 -9.03 10.82
CA ILE A 184 1.51 -9.13 9.46
C ILE A 184 0.92 -10.39 8.82
N LEU A 185 0.11 -10.22 7.77
CA LEU A 185 -0.44 -11.32 6.98
C LEU A 185 0.57 -11.84 5.96
N ALA A 186 1.34 -10.94 5.35
CA ALA A 186 2.37 -11.28 4.39
C ALA A 186 3.38 -10.15 4.22
N ARG A 187 4.59 -10.51 3.76
CA ARG A 187 5.66 -9.57 3.41
C ARG A 187 6.37 -10.04 2.13
N LYS A 188 6.75 -9.09 1.28
CA LYS A 188 7.59 -9.31 0.10
C LYS A 188 8.72 -8.28 0.02
N SER A 189 9.95 -8.76 -0.13
CA SER A 189 11.17 -7.97 -0.41
C SER A 189 11.73 -8.30 -1.79
#